data_AF-A0AAW1Q252-F1
#
_entry.id   AF-A0AAW1Q252-F1
#
_cell.length_a   1.000
_cell.length_b   1.000
_cell.length_c   1.000
_cell.angle_alpha   90.00
_cell.angle_beta   90.00
_cell.angle_gamma   90.00
#
_symmetry.space_group_name_H-M   'P 1'
#
loop_
_entity.id
_entity.type
_entity.pdbx_description
1 polymer ?
#
loop_
_entity_poly.entity_id
_entity_poly.type
_entity_poly.pdbx_seq_one_letter_code
_entity_poly.pdbx_strand_id
1 'polypeptide(L)'
;MEAEQRREQRREAVSETAQAEAAGKGWWEACAADNMHTVSSVAEFKQHMKQARSQNKLIVTKYFAPWCHACRSLYPKLQQLARQNSEVLFIKVNAGEPELHKLCEQLGVDRLPYFHFYKGEEGLVSQFAANLTPSKLAKLRAEIARHKEPALASLGRTVSGELQGALSALKRSASTDLLDAMGSLSRQASGDLQAA
;
A
#
# COMPACT_ATOMS: atom_id res chain seq x y z
N MET A 1 -7.75 4.39 21.39
CA MET A 1 -6.34 4.11 21.03
C MET A 1 -6.05 4.50 19.59
N GLU A 2 -6.36 3.69 18.56
CA GLU A 2 -5.93 4.01 17.18
C GLU A 2 -6.54 5.29 16.57
N ALA A 3 -7.81 5.56 16.84
CA ALA A 3 -8.49 6.75 16.30
C ALA A 3 -7.89 8.06 16.82
N GLU A 4 -7.40 8.03 18.06
CA GLU A 4 -6.75 9.15 18.73
C GLU A 4 -5.35 9.37 18.20
N GLN A 5 -4.56 8.30 18.04
CA GLN A 5 -3.25 8.38 17.39
C GLN A 5 -3.35 8.96 15.96
N ARG A 6 -4.40 8.59 15.21
CA ARG A 6 -4.66 9.19 13.88
C ARG A 6 -5.01 10.68 13.96
N ARG A 7 -5.68 11.13 15.01
CA ARG A 7 -5.99 12.55 15.24
C ARG A 7 -4.73 13.33 15.60
N GLU A 8 -3.87 12.77 16.44
CA GLU A 8 -2.62 13.40 16.85
C GLU A 8 -1.66 13.54 15.67
N GLN A 9 -1.43 12.46 14.92
CA GLN A 9 -0.62 12.50 13.70
C GLN A 9 -1.12 13.54 12.68
N ARG A 10 -2.45 13.76 12.62
CA ARG A 10 -3.03 14.81 11.78
C ARG A 10 -2.72 16.21 12.34
N ARG A 11 -2.81 16.41 13.66
CA ARG A 11 -2.46 17.69 14.30
C ARG A 11 -1.00 18.03 14.09
N GLU A 12 -0.10 17.06 14.30
CA GLU A 12 1.33 17.19 14.04
C GLU A 12 1.61 17.59 12.59
N ALA A 13 1.07 16.84 11.61
CA ALA A 13 1.31 17.14 10.19
C ALA A 13 0.75 18.51 9.75
N VAL A 14 -0.38 18.95 10.34
CA VAL A 14 -0.90 20.31 10.14
C VAL A 14 0.02 21.35 10.76
N SER A 15 0.54 21.10 11.96
CA SER A 15 1.48 22.00 12.64
C SER A 15 2.79 22.13 11.86
N GLU A 16 3.35 21.03 11.35
CA GLU A 16 4.55 21.04 10.50
C GLU A 16 4.34 21.89 9.24
N THR A 17 3.16 21.77 8.62
CA THR A 17 2.81 22.58 7.46
C THR A 17 2.80 24.07 7.80
N ALA A 18 2.17 24.43 8.92
CA ALA A 18 2.12 25.82 9.39
C ALA A 18 3.51 26.37 9.77
N GLN A 19 4.36 25.54 10.37
CA GLN A 19 5.74 25.90 10.71
C GLN A 19 6.59 26.15 9.46
N ALA A 20 6.44 25.33 8.41
CA ALA A 20 7.13 25.55 7.15
C ALA A 20 6.74 26.89 6.53
N GLU A 21 5.45 27.20 6.51
CA GLU A 21 4.95 28.49 6.01
C GLU A 21 5.45 29.66 6.86
N ALA A 22 5.48 29.51 8.20
CA ALA A 22 6.04 30.52 9.10
C ALA A 22 7.54 30.76 8.88
N ALA A 23 8.27 29.74 8.39
CA ALA A 23 9.67 29.83 7.99
C ALA A 23 9.87 30.32 6.54
N GLY A 24 8.82 30.78 5.85
CA GLY A 24 8.88 31.27 4.48
C GLY A 24 9.00 30.18 3.41
N LYS A 25 8.80 28.91 3.77
CA LYS A 25 8.84 27.77 2.86
C LYS A 25 7.45 27.46 2.29
N GLY A 26 7.41 26.75 1.17
CA GLY A 26 6.14 26.26 0.63
C GLY A 26 5.47 25.26 1.58
N TRP A 27 4.14 25.25 1.66
CA TRP A 27 3.41 24.27 2.48
C TRP A 27 3.72 22.82 2.07
N TRP A 28 4.15 22.61 0.82
CA TRP A 28 4.56 21.32 0.27
C TRP A 28 6.00 20.93 0.66
N GLU A 29 6.73 21.77 1.39
CA GLU A 29 8.13 21.55 1.81
C GLU A 29 8.24 21.19 3.29
N ALA A 30 7.11 21.18 4.01
CA ALA A 30 7.08 20.79 5.41
C ALA A 30 7.58 19.36 5.60
N CYS A 31 8.32 19.16 6.71
CA CYS A 31 9.13 17.98 7.03
C CYS A 31 8.50 16.69 6.48
N ALA A 32 9.11 16.19 5.42
CA ALA A 32 8.66 15.02 4.70
C ALA A 32 9.35 13.79 5.29
N ALA A 33 8.69 12.63 5.25
CA ALA A 33 9.36 11.36 5.49
C ALA A 33 10.43 11.13 4.40
N ASP A 34 11.46 10.32 4.71
CA ASP A 34 12.60 10.07 3.81
C ASP A 34 12.19 9.52 2.44
N ASN A 35 11.02 8.90 2.34
CA ASN A 35 10.44 8.35 1.13
C ASN A 35 9.53 9.33 0.36
N MET A 36 9.51 10.62 0.70
CA MET A 36 8.64 11.61 0.04
C MET A 36 9.44 12.80 -0.48
N HIS A 37 9.58 12.88 -1.81
CA HIS A 37 10.37 13.93 -2.47
C HIS A 37 9.49 14.88 -3.27
N THR A 38 9.84 16.16 -3.27
CA THR A 38 9.30 17.15 -4.22
C THR A 38 10.24 17.23 -5.40
N VAL A 39 9.71 17.20 -6.62
CA VAL A 39 10.49 17.42 -7.84
C VAL A 39 10.09 18.74 -8.47
N SER A 40 11.09 19.50 -8.92
CA SER A 40 10.92 20.78 -9.61
C SER A 40 11.35 20.74 -11.08
N SER A 41 11.94 19.64 -11.54
CA SER A 41 12.31 19.45 -12.95
C SER A 41 11.89 18.09 -13.52
N VAL A 42 11.75 18.04 -14.85
CA VAL A 42 11.45 16.79 -15.58
C VAL A 42 12.59 15.77 -15.44
N ALA A 43 13.83 16.23 -15.33
CA ALA A 43 15.00 15.37 -15.17
C ALA A 43 14.98 14.64 -13.81
N GLU A 44 14.73 15.37 -12.72
CA GLU A 44 14.58 14.79 -11.37
C GLU A 44 13.43 13.78 -11.32
N PHE A 45 12.29 14.12 -11.92
CA PHE A 45 11.15 13.21 -12.01
C PHE A 45 11.55 11.89 -12.69
N LYS A 46 12.19 11.96 -13.87
CA LYS A 46 12.66 10.77 -14.60
C LYS A 46 13.69 9.96 -13.81
N GLN A 47 14.58 10.63 -13.07
CA GLN A 47 15.59 9.98 -12.25
C GLN A 47 14.95 9.17 -11.11
N HIS A 48 14.05 9.78 -10.34
CA HIS A 48 13.33 9.08 -9.27
C HIS A 48 12.52 7.89 -9.81
N MET A 49 11.85 8.09 -10.96
CA MET A 49 11.11 7.03 -11.64
C MET A 49 12.00 5.84 -12.02
N LYS A 50 13.17 6.11 -12.60
CA LYS A 50 14.15 5.08 -12.99
C LYS A 50 14.69 4.32 -11.77
N GLN A 51 15.06 5.04 -10.71
CA GLN A 51 15.62 4.46 -9.49
C GLN A 51 14.60 3.58 -8.74
N ALA A 52 13.36 4.03 -8.61
CA ALA A 52 12.34 3.23 -7.92
C ALA A 52 11.91 2.01 -8.76
N ARG A 53 11.90 2.14 -10.09
CA ARG A 53 11.64 1.01 -10.99
C ARG A 53 12.69 -0.09 -10.85
N SER A 54 13.99 0.26 -10.77
CA SER A 54 15.04 -0.75 -10.56
C SER A 54 14.97 -1.44 -9.20
N GLN A 55 14.37 -0.78 -8.20
CA GLN A 55 14.13 -1.34 -6.86
C GLN A 55 12.76 -2.06 -6.75
N ASN A 56 11.98 -2.13 -7.83
CA ASN A 56 10.61 -2.65 -7.87
C ASN A 56 9.68 -2.04 -6.78
N LYS A 57 9.93 -0.79 -6.40
CA LYS A 57 9.11 -0.06 -5.43
C LYS A 57 7.83 0.44 -6.08
N LEU A 58 6.76 0.52 -5.29
CA LEU A 58 5.59 1.28 -5.69
C LEU A 58 5.94 2.77 -5.67
N ILE A 59 5.59 3.48 -6.73
CA ILE A 59 5.74 4.93 -6.84
C ILE A 59 4.35 5.55 -6.81
N VAL A 60 4.11 6.47 -5.89
CA VAL A 60 2.88 7.26 -5.78
C VAL A 60 3.22 8.70 -6.12
N THR A 61 2.83 9.13 -7.32
CA THR A 61 3.05 10.50 -7.77
C THR A 61 1.81 11.34 -7.49
N LYS A 62 1.94 12.39 -6.66
CA LYS A 62 0.92 13.42 -6.47
C LYS A 62 1.28 14.64 -7.30
N TYR A 63 0.40 15.02 -8.22
CA TYR A 63 0.47 16.29 -8.92
C TYR A 63 -0.25 17.37 -8.12
N PHE A 64 0.41 18.50 -7.91
CA PHE A 64 -0.11 19.62 -7.13
C PHE A 64 0.36 20.96 -7.69
N ALA A 65 -0.17 22.06 -7.18
CA ALA A 65 0.34 23.40 -7.47
C ALA A 65 0.29 24.27 -6.19
N PRO A 66 1.14 25.31 -6.06
CA PRO A 66 1.22 26.16 -4.87
C PRO A 66 -0.10 26.80 -4.48
N TRP A 67 -0.85 27.24 -5.49
CA TRP A 67 -2.15 27.91 -5.40
C TRP A 67 -3.34 26.95 -5.22
N CYS A 68 -3.11 25.63 -5.19
CA CYS A 68 -4.18 24.63 -5.08
C CYS A 68 -4.58 24.37 -3.63
N HIS A 69 -5.67 25.01 -3.17
CA HIS A 69 -6.19 24.83 -1.80
C HIS A 69 -6.54 23.37 -1.45
N ALA A 70 -7.15 22.63 -2.38
CA ALA A 70 -7.46 21.21 -2.17
C ALA A 70 -6.18 20.37 -2.00
N CYS A 71 -5.11 20.73 -2.71
CA CYS A 71 -3.82 20.06 -2.62
C CYS A 71 -3.15 20.30 -1.26
N ARG A 72 -3.22 21.54 -0.75
CA ARG A 72 -2.75 21.94 0.59
C ARG A 72 -3.51 21.17 1.67
N SER A 73 -4.84 21.16 1.59
CA SER A 73 -5.68 20.49 2.59
C SER A 73 -5.47 18.97 2.64
N LEU A 74 -5.07 18.35 1.51
CA LEU A 74 -4.75 16.92 1.42
C LEU A 74 -3.31 16.59 1.86
N TYR A 75 -2.41 17.58 1.95
CA TYR A 75 -0.99 17.37 2.23
C TYR A 75 -0.71 16.65 3.57
N PRO A 76 -1.34 17.02 4.71
CA PRO A 76 -1.13 16.32 5.97
C PRO A 76 -1.48 14.83 5.89
N LYS A 77 -2.49 14.48 5.08
CA LYS A 77 -2.89 13.09 4.88
C LYS A 77 -1.86 12.31 4.05
N LEU A 78 -1.24 12.97 3.07
CA LEU A 78 -0.16 12.38 2.28
C LEU A 78 1.07 12.12 3.16
N GLN A 79 1.47 13.08 4.00
CA GLN A 79 2.57 12.90 4.96
C GLN A 79 2.34 11.68 5.86
N GLN A 80 1.12 11.53 6.39
CA GLN A 80 0.77 10.36 7.20
C GLN A 80 0.90 9.04 6.41
N LEU A 81 0.46 9.02 5.14
CA LEU A 81 0.59 7.83 4.30
C LEU A 81 2.05 7.50 3.98
N ALA A 82 2.88 8.51 3.75
CA ALA A 82 4.31 8.34 3.54
C ALA A 82 4.99 7.71 4.77
N ARG A 83 4.71 8.24 5.97
CA ARG A 83 5.21 7.69 7.25
C ARG A 83 4.76 6.25 7.49
N GLN A 84 3.56 5.89 7.06
CA GLN A 84 2.97 4.54 7.25
C GLN A 84 3.44 3.51 6.21
N ASN A 85 4.08 3.93 5.12
CA ASN A 85 4.48 3.06 4.02
C ASN A 85 5.89 3.42 3.54
N SER A 86 6.89 3.22 4.42
CA SER A 86 8.30 3.52 4.15
C SER A 86 8.87 2.79 2.93
N GLU A 87 8.25 1.68 2.52
CA GLU A 87 8.59 0.90 1.33
C GLU A 87 8.12 1.55 0.01
N VAL A 88 7.19 2.49 0.07
CA VAL A 88 6.60 3.19 -1.08
C VAL A 88 7.30 4.51 -1.31
N LEU A 89 7.65 4.83 -2.56
CA LEU A 89 8.20 6.13 -2.93
C LEU A 89 7.05 7.10 -3.24
N PHE A 90 7.00 8.23 -2.55
CA PHE A 90 6.07 9.32 -2.83
C PHE A 90 6.79 10.45 -3.57
N ILE A 91 6.27 10.84 -4.73
CA ILE A 91 6.81 11.95 -5.53
C ILE A 91 5.75 13.04 -5.62
N LYS A 92 6.11 14.28 -5.28
CA LYS A 92 5.24 15.44 -5.41
C LYS A 92 5.72 16.27 -6.60
N VAL A 93 4.88 16.37 -7.63
CA VAL A 93 5.19 17.11 -8.86
C VAL A 93 4.49 18.47 -8.80
N ASN A 94 5.28 19.54 -8.83
CA ASN A 94 4.78 20.91 -8.83
C ASN A 94 4.36 21.34 -10.25
N ALA A 95 3.08 21.19 -10.58
CA ALA A 95 2.47 21.65 -11.83
C ALA A 95 2.31 23.19 -11.92
N GLY A 96 2.77 23.93 -10.90
CA GLY A 96 2.94 25.39 -10.98
C GLY A 96 4.20 25.80 -11.74
N GLU A 97 5.17 24.90 -11.91
CA GLU A 97 6.36 25.14 -12.75
C GLU A 97 6.02 24.90 -14.23
N PRO A 98 6.36 25.81 -15.17
CA PRO A 98 5.96 25.69 -16.58
C PRO A 98 6.39 24.37 -17.26
N GLU A 99 7.62 23.90 -17.00
CA GLU A 99 8.12 22.66 -17.59
C GLU A 99 7.37 21.43 -17.08
N LEU A 100 7.06 21.39 -15.79
CA LEU A 100 6.32 20.31 -15.17
C LEU A 100 4.83 20.36 -15.52
N HIS A 101 4.27 21.55 -15.74
CA HIS A 101 2.91 21.72 -16.24
C HIS A 101 2.72 21.00 -17.58
N LYS A 102 3.62 21.22 -18.54
CA LYS A 102 3.61 20.53 -19.84
C LYS A 102 3.74 19.01 -19.68
N LEU A 103 4.58 18.55 -18.76
CA LEU A 103 4.68 17.12 -18.44
C LEU A 103 3.34 16.58 -17.89
N CYS A 104 2.66 17.32 -17.02
CA CYS A 104 1.36 16.93 -16.47
C CYS A 104 0.31 16.76 -17.58
N GLU A 105 0.24 17.69 -18.53
CA GLU A 105 -0.66 17.61 -19.69
C GLU A 105 -0.39 16.36 -20.53
N GLN A 106 0.89 16.10 -20.84
CA GLN A 106 1.31 14.91 -21.60
C GLN A 106 0.97 13.59 -20.88
N LEU A 107 0.94 13.61 -19.55
CA LEU A 107 0.59 12.47 -18.72
C LEU A 107 -0.94 12.37 -18.47
N GLY A 108 -1.75 13.23 -19.08
CA GLY A 108 -3.22 13.20 -18.94
C GLY A 108 -3.73 13.72 -17.60
N VAL A 109 -2.95 14.55 -16.91
CA VAL A 109 -3.35 15.21 -15.66
C VAL A 109 -4.14 16.47 -16.00
N ASP A 110 -5.46 16.38 -15.93
CA ASP A 110 -6.41 17.44 -16.30
C ASP A 110 -6.84 18.34 -15.14
N ARG A 111 -6.67 17.88 -13.90
CA ARG A 111 -7.08 18.60 -12.68
C ARG A 111 -6.25 18.22 -11.47
N LEU A 112 -6.21 19.11 -10.47
CA LEU A 112 -5.44 18.91 -9.26
C LEU A 112 -6.34 18.78 -8.01
N PRO A 113 -5.93 18.00 -6.98
CA PRO A 113 -4.80 17.08 -7.00
C PRO A 113 -5.09 15.82 -7.83
N TYR A 114 -4.05 15.26 -8.42
CA TYR A 114 -4.12 14.02 -9.20
C TYR A 114 -3.09 13.02 -8.69
N PHE A 115 -3.39 11.73 -8.78
CA PHE A 115 -2.49 10.66 -8.39
C PHE A 115 -2.24 9.68 -9.51
N HIS A 116 -0.97 9.37 -9.77
CA HIS A 116 -0.54 8.21 -10.55
C HIS A 116 0.18 7.22 -9.65
N PHE A 117 0.00 5.94 -9.95
CA PHE A 117 0.65 4.82 -9.29
C PHE A 117 1.46 4.05 -10.32
N TYR A 118 2.74 3.88 -10.07
CA TYR A 118 3.62 3.10 -10.93
C TYR A 118 4.26 1.94 -10.19
N LYS A 119 4.37 0.78 -10.85
CA LYS A 119 5.00 -0.42 -10.27
C LYS A 119 5.87 -1.13 -11.29
N GLY A 120 7.14 -1.34 -10.94
CA GLY A 120 8.07 -2.17 -11.70
C GLY A 120 7.99 -1.99 -13.22
N GLU A 121 7.91 -3.10 -13.94
CA GLU A 121 7.76 -3.11 -15.39
C GLU A 121 6.34 -2.88 -15.89
N GLU A 122 5.33 -3.14 -15.04
CA GLU A 122 3.92 -2.89 -15.33
C GLU A 122 3.65 -1.42 -15.66
N GLY A 123 4.52 -0.51 -15.19
CA GLY A 123 4.39 0.90 -15.46
C GLY A 123 3.22 1.46 -14.66
N LEU A 124 2.30 2.17 -15.33
CA LEU A 124 1.17 2.83 -14.68
C LEU A 124 0.07 1.82 -14.32
N VAL A 125 -0.16 1.60 -13.03
CA VAL A 125 -1.14 0.61 -12.52
C VAL A 125 -2.45 1.24 -12.05
N SER A 126 -2.45 2.53 -11.70
CA SER A 126 -3.65 3.22 -11.24
C SER A 126 -3.51 4.73 -11.41
N GLN A 127 -4.61 5.41 -11.74
CA GLN A 127 -4.65 6.85 -11.84
C GLN A 127 -6.02 7.42 -11.46
N PHE A 128 -6.05 8.58 -10.80
CA PHE A 128 -7.31 9.30 -10.53
C PHE A 128 -7.08 10.71 -10.01
N ALA A 129 -8.03 11.60 -10.34
CA ALA A 129 -8.24 12.84 -9.62
C ALA A 129 -8.72 12.57 -8.18
N ALA A 130 -8.13 13.30 -7.23
CA ALA A 130 -8.42 13.17 -5.82
C ALA A 130 -9.05 14.44 -5.24
N ASN A 131 -9.71 14.27 -4.11
CA ASN A 131 -10.21 15.32 -3.25
C ASN A 131 -10.23 14.78 -1.80
N LEU A 132 -10.68 15.61 -0.86
CA LEU A 132 -10.77 15.22 0.55
C LEU A 132 -11.97 14.33 0.91
N THR A 133 -12.74 13.86 -0.07
CA THR A 133 -13.89 12.99 0.24
C THR A 133 -13.41 11.65 0.81
N PRO A 134 -14.17 11.04 1.76
CA PRO A 134 -13.82 9.74 2.33
C PRO A 134 -13.60 8.66 1.28
N SER A 135 -14.41 8.65 0.22
CA SER A 135 -14.31 7.68 -0.88
C SER A 135 -12.96 7.77 -1.61
N LYS A 136 -12.52 8.98 -1.99
CA LYS A 136 -11.24 9.15 -2.69
C LYS A 136 -10.05 8.86 -1.76
N LEU A 137 -10.15 9.21 -0.48
CA LEU A 137 -9.12 8.85 0.50
C LEU A 137 -9.07 7.34 0.79
N ALA A 138 -10.21 6.65 0.76
CA ALA A 138 -10.27 5.19 0.88
C ALA A 138 -9.65 4.53 -0.35
N LYS A 139 -9.98 5.02 -1.56
CA LYS A 139 -9.36 4.58 -2.81
C LYS A 139 -7.83 4.72 -2.76
N LEU A 140 -7.33 5.90 -2.39
CA LEU A 140 -5.88 6.15 -2.24
C LEU A 140 -5.21 5.12 -1.33
N ARG A 141 -5.79 4.82 -0.16
CA ARG A 141 -5.25 3.79 0.74
C ARG A 141 -5.31 2.39 0.14
N ALA A 142 -6.41 2.04 -0.51
CA ALA A 142 -6.61 0.72 -1.10
C ALA A 142 -5.62 0.45 -2.24
N GLU A 143 -5.35 1.44 -3.09
CA GLU A 143 -4.39 1.32 -4.18
C GLU A 143 -2.94 1.18 -3.65
N ILE A 144 -2.59 1.91 -2.59
CA ILE A 144 -1.30 1.73 -1.90
C ILE A 144 -1.20 0.30 -1.37
N ALA A 145 -2.20 -0.16 -0.61
CA ALA A 145 -2.21 -1.51 -0.03
C ALA A 145 -2.14 -2.62 -1.09
N ARG A 146 -2.79 -2.42 -2.24
CA ARG A 146 -2.82 -3.39 -3.35
C ARG A 146 -1.44 -3.57 -3.99
N HIS A 147 -0.69 -2.49 -4.19
CA HIS A 147 0.52 -2.50 -5.02
C HIS A 147 1.84 -2.35 -4.25
N LYS A 148 1.80 -2.11 -2.93
CA LYS A 148 3.02 -1.93 -2.12
C LYS A 148 3.84 -3.21 -1.97
N GLU A 149 3.18 -4.38 -1.96
CA GLU A 149 3.87 -5.66 -1.82
C GLU A 149 4.81 -5.93 -3.02
N PRO A 150 6.01 -6.49 -2.79
CA PRO A 150 6.86 -6.95 -3.87
C PRO A 150 6.23 -8.15 -4.58
N ALA A 151 6.48 -8.30 -5.89
CA ALA A 151 5.90 -9.36 -6.74
C ALA A 151 6.10 -10.80 -6.23
N LEU A 152 7.02 -11.02 -5.27
CA LEU A 152 7.22 -12.32 -4.62
C LEU A 152 6.02 -12.72 -3.72
N ALA A 153 5.32 -11.76 -3.10
CA ALA A 153 4.18 -12.04 -2.23
C ALA A 153 2.91 -12.44 -3.02
N SER A 154 2.80 -12.04 -4.30
CA SER A 154 1.67 -12.45 -5.15
C SER A 154 1.74 -13.92 -5.58
N LEU A 155 2.93 -14.54 -5.64
CA LEU A 155 3.09 -15.98 -5.86
C LEU A 155 2.70 -16.81 -4.61
N GLY A 156 2.72 -16.20 -3.42
CA GLY A 156 2.27 -16.83 -2.17
C GLY A 156 0.75 -16.93 -2.00
N ARG A 157 -0.03 -16.14 -2.77
CA ARG A 157 -1.50 -16.15 -2.67
C ARG A 157 -2.16 -17.34 -3.38
N THR A 158 -1.55 -17.87 -4.44
CA THR A 158 -2.08 -19.06 -5.15
C THR A 158 -1.81 -20.35 -4.37
N VAL A 159 -0.71 -20.43 -3.61
CA VAL A 159 -0.40 -21.67 -2.87
C VAL A 159 -1.22 -21.86 -1.58
N SER A 160 -1.80 -20.80 -0.98
CA SER A 160 -2.61 -20.97 0.24
C SER A 160 -3.96 -21.66 -0.02
N GLY A 161 -4.59 -21.42 -1.17
CA GLY A 161 -5.89 -22.03 -1.49
C GLY A 161 -5.80 -23.55 -1.71
N GLU A 162 -4.76 -24.01 -2.41
CA GLU A 162 -4.58 -25.42 -2.73
C GLU A 162 -3.98 -26.22 -1.57
N LEU A 163 -3.04 -25.65 -0.80
CA LEU A 163 -2.43 -26.34 0.32
C LEU A 163 -3.41 -26.52 1.50
N GLN A 164 -4.36 -25.61 1.69
CA GLN A 164 -5.37 -25.72 2.74
C GLN A 164 -6.39 -26.82 2.41
N GLY A 165 -6.70 -27.03 1.12
CA GLY A 165 -7.45 -28.18 0.63
C GLY A 165 -6.72 -29.51 0.90
N ALA A 166 -5.45 -29.59 0.50
CA ALA A 166 -4.62 -30.78 0.66
C ALA A 166 -4.36 -31.14 2.14
N LEU A 167 -4.09 -30.16 3.00
CA LEU A 167 -3.87 -30.39 4.44
C LEU A 167 -5.15 -30.84 5.15
N SER A 168 -6.32 -30.35 4.71
CA SER A 168 -7.60 -30.82 5.23
C SER A 168 -7.91 -32.27 4.81
N ALA A 169 -7.48 -32.68 3.61
CA ALA A 169 -7.62 -34.05 3.13
C ALA A 169 -6.69 -35.02 3.88
N LEU A 170 -5.43 -34.63 4.13
CA LEU A 170 -4.48 -35.43 4.91
C LEU A 170 -4.93 -35.59 6.38
N LYS A 171 -5.43 -34.53 7.02
CA LYS A 171 -5.93 -34.62 8.40
C LYS A 171 -7.18 -35.49 8.55
N ARG A 172 -8.00 -35.64 7.50
CA ARG A 172 -9.15 -36.56 7.50
C ARG A 172 -8.72 -38.02 7.35
N SER A 173 -7.67 -38.31 6.57
CA SER A 173 -7.17 -39.68 6.39
C SER A 173 -6.43 -40.20 7.63
N ALA A 174 -5.66 -39.36 8.33
CA ALA A 174 -4.90 -39.81 9.50
C ALA A 174 -5.78 -40.09 10.75
N SER A 175 -7.01 -39.58 10.80
CA SER A 175 -7.89 -39.73 11.96
C SER A 175 -8.77 -40.98 11.90
N THR A 176 -8.97 -41.58 10.73
CA THR A 176 -9.80 -42.80 10.59
C THR A 176 -8.99 -44.07 10.83
N ASP A 177 -7.70 -44.10 10.51
CA ASP A 177 -6.87 -45.31 10.64
C ASP A 177 -6.51 -45.66 12.10
N LEU A 178 -6.48 -44.67 13.00
CA LEU A 178 -6.13 -44.90 14.41
C LEU A 178 -7.30 -45.43 15.26
N LEU A 179 -8.55 -45.12 14.90
CA LEU A 179 -9.73 -45.56 15.64
C LEU A 179 -10.20 -46.96 15.20
N ASP A 180 -10.02 -47.34 13.94
CA ASP A 180 -10.33 -48.70 13.47
C ASP A 180 -9.30 -49.74 13.94
N ALA A 181 -8.02 -49.36 14.08
CA ALA A 181 -6.99 -50.26 14.60
C ALA A 181 -7.16 -50.59 16.09
N MET A 182 -7.74 -49.69 16.89
CA MET A 182 -8.00 -49.91 18.31
C MET A 182 -9.34 -50.66 18.58
N GLY A 183 -10.27 -50.67 17.63
CA GLY A 183 -11.56 -51.37 17.75
C GLY A 183 -11.50 -52.87 17.46
N SER A 184 -10.49 -53.35 16.72
CA SER A 184 -10.38 -54.76 16.32
C SER A 184 -9.71 -55.67 17.36
N LEU A 185 -8.96 -55.11 18.32
CA LEU A 185 -8.27 -55.88 19.36
C LEU A 185 -9.15 -56.25 20.58
N SER A 186 -10.36 -55.71 20.69
CA SER A 186 -11.24 -55.96 21.86
C SER A 186 -12.30 -57.06 21.65
N ARG A 187 -12.36 -57.74 20.48
CA ARG A 187 -13.35 -58.81 20.20
C ARG A 187 -12.78 -60.23 20.13
N GLN A 188 -11.49 -60.42 20.40
CA GLN A 188 -10.85 -61.76 20.33
C GLN A 188 -10.58 -62.41 21.71
N ALA A 189 -11.10 -61.87 22.81
CA ALA A 189 -10.86 -62.39 24.16
C ALA A 189 -12.13 -62.77 24.95
N SER A 190 -13.18 -63.29 24.30
CA SER A 190 -14.38 -63.79 25.02
C SER A 190 -15.05 -65.03 24.41
N GLY A 191 -14.38 -65.77 23.54
CA GLY A 191 -14.86 -67.07 23.06
C GLY A 191 -13.80 -68.13 23.35
N ASP A 192 -13.90 -68.78 24.52
CA ASP A 192 -13.46 -70.16 24.77
C ASP A 192 -13.47 -70.42 26.29
N LEU A 193 -14.62 -70.84 26.85
CA LEU A 193 -14.68 -71.79 27.97
C LEU A 193 -16.14 -72.24 28.22
N GLN A 194 -16.64 -73.16 27.40
CA GLN A 194 -17.74 -74.05 27.79
C GLN A 194 -17.66 -75.33 26.94
N ALA A 195 -16.73 -76.20 27.33
CA ALA A 195 -16.69 -77.60 26.93
C ALA A 195 -16.00 -78.40 28.04
N ALA A 196 -16.81 -79.05 28.88
CA ALA A 196 -16.60 -80.26 29.68
C ALA A 196 -17.47 -80.22 30.95
#